data_AF-A0A6L7XM57-F1
#
_entry.id   AF-A0A6L7XM57-F1
#
_cell.length_a   1.000
_cell.length_b   1.000
_cell.length_c   1.000
_cell.angle_alpha   90.00
_cell.angle_beta   90.00
_cell.angle_gamma   90.00
#
_symmetry.space_group_name_H-M   'P 1'
#
loop_
_entity.id
_entity.type
_entity.pdbx_description
1 polymer ?
#
loop_
_entity_poly.entity_id
_entity_poly.type
_entity_poly.pdbx_seq_one_letter_code
_entity_poly.pdbx_strand_id
1 'polypeptide(L)'
;MAAEEGQQHPIKLYVLIWILLFVFSAFSYATDFMDSGYLRWFLILLFMMLKAGFIVAIFMHLMWERYALIYALLLPPIALLVLVAMMAWESDYTWLTRIVFFGAEPYPDPCPPVTHGLPEGCEPPPGLTPPATSH
;
A
#
# COMPACT_ATOMS: atom_id res chain seq x y z
N MET A 1 -43.03 -43.72 13.50
CA MET A 1 -42.39 -42.62 14.23
C MET A 1 -40.97 -43.05 14.57
N ALA A 2 -39.99 -42.40 13.96
CA ALA A 2 -38.60 -42.31 14.41
C ALA A 2 -37.98 -41.19 13.56
N ALA A 3 -38.03 -39.96 14.06
CA ALA A 3 -37.27 -38.86 13.49
C ALA A 3 -35.85 -39.01 14.03
N GLU A 4 -34.93 -39.52 13.21
CA GLU A 4 -33.50 -39.53 13.52
C GLU A 4 -32.96 -38.11 13.33
N GLU A 5 -33.03 -37.33 14.42
CA GLU A 5 -32.21 -36.14 14.62
C GLU A 5 -30.74 -36.56 14.83
N GLY A 6 -29.76 -35.94 14.17
CA GLY A 6 -28.41 -35.90 14.75
C GLY A 6 -27.14 -35.81 13.89
N GLN A 7 -27.16 -35.91 12.55
CA GLN A 7 -25.94 -35.74 11.73
C GLN A 7 -26.19 -34.93 10.46
N GLN A 8 -26.44 -33.64 10.64
CA GLN A 8 -26.64 -32.69 9.54
C GLN A 8 -25.29 -32.41 8.84
N HIS A 9 -25.15 -32.96 7.63
CA HIS A 9 -23.90 -33.14 6.88
C HIS A 9 -22.96 -31.93 6.77
N PRO A 10 -21.66 -32.08 7.14
CA PRO A 10 -20.60 -31.09 6.88
C PRO A 10 -20.34 -30.83 5.38
N ILE A 11 -20.89 -31.67 4.49
CA ILE A 11 -20.81 -31.52 3.03
C ILE A 11 -21.43 -30.20 2.53
N LYS A 12 -22.56 -29.76 3.10
CA LYS A 12 -23.19 -28.50 2.71
C LYS A 12 -22.29 -27.30 3.01
N LEU A 13 -21.56 -27.37 4.13
CA LEU A 13 -20.61 -26.34 4.52
C LEU A 13 -19.48 -26.23 3.48
N TYR A 14 -18.84 -27.34 3.12
CA TYR A 14 -17.75 -27.35 2.14
C TYR A 14 -18.17 -26.83 0.76
N VAL A 15 -19.35 -27.20 0.27
CA VAL A 15 -19.88 -26.69 -1.00
C VAL A 15 -20.16 -25.19 -0.92
N LEU A 16 -20.72 -24.70 0.19
CA LEU A 16 -20.95 -23.27 0.42
C LEU A 16 -19.63 -22.48 0.40
N ILE A 17 -18.60 -23.00 1.07
CA ILE A 17 -17.27 -22.38 1.14
C ILE A 17 -16.61 -22.35 -0.24
N TRP A 18 -16.73 -23.45 -0.99
CA TRP A 18 -16.19 -23.56 -2.33
C TRP A 18 -16.82 -22.53 -3.28
N ILE A 19 -18.15 -22.42 -3.28
CA ILE A 19 -18.87 -21.42 -4.08
C ILE A 19 -18.50 -20.01 -3.63
N LEU A 20 -18.45 -19.75 -2.33
CA LEU A 20 -18.19 -18.40 -1.84
C LEU A 20 -16.74 -17.95 -2.11
N LEU A 21 -15.75 -18.84 -1.98
CA LEU A 21 -14.37 -18.57 -2.40
C LEU A 21 -14.26 -18.31 -3.90
N PHE A 22 -15.04 -19.02 -4.72
CA PHE A 22 -15.10 -18.79 -6.17
C PHE A 22 -15.66 -17.39 -6.48
N VAL A 23 -16.79 -17.03 -5.87
CA VAL A 23 -17.39 -15.69 -6.01
C VAL A 23 -16.39 -14.62 -5.58
N PHE A 24 -15.72 -14.79 -4.44
CA PHE A 24 -14.69 -13.86 -3.98
C PHE A 24 -13.51 -13.72 -4.95
N SER A 25 -13.07 -14.84 -5.52
CA SER A 25 -12.01 -14.84 -6.53
C SER A 25 -12.44 -14.08 -7.79
N ALA A 26 -13.69 -14.25 -8.22
CA ALA A 26 -14.25 -13.52 -9.36
C ALA A 26 -14.39 -12.01 -9.07
N PHE A 27 -14.82 -11.64 -7.87
CA PHE A 27 -14.87 -10.23 -7.46
C PHE A 27 -13.47 -9.60 -7.38
N SER A 28 -12.47 -10.31 -6.85
CA SER A 28 -11.07 -9.84 -6.84
C SER A 28 -10.53 -9.62 -8.26
N TYR A 29 -10.95 -10.44 -9.22
CA TYR A 29 -10.62 -10.24 -10.63
C TYR A 29 -11.39 -9.07 -11.25
N ALA A 30 -12.68 -8.92 -10.90
CA ALA A 30 -13.51 -7.79 -11.33
C ALA A 30 -12.92 -6.44 -10.87
N THR A 31 -12.33 -6.39 -9.67
CA THR A 31 -11.66 -5.19 -9.17
C THR A 31 -10.36 -4.83 -9.88
N ASP A 32 -9.73 -5.80 -10.56
CA ASP A 32 -8.53 -5.58 -11.36
C ASP A 32 -8.84 -4.80 -12.64
N PHE A 33 -10.06 -4.95 -13.20
CA PHE A 33 -10.50 -4.22 -14.40
C PHE A 33 -10.80 -2.74 -14.19
N MET A 34 -10.82 -2.26 -12.94
CA MET A 34 -11.04 -0.84 -12.64
C MET A 34 -9.71 -0.09 -12.65
N ASP A 35 -9.35 0.45 -13.81
CA ASP A 35 -8.19 1.33 -13.95
C ASP A 35 -8.53 2.76 -13.47
N SER A 36 -8.36 3.03 -12.16
CA SER A 36 -8.11 4.37 -11.59
C SER A 36 -7.88 4.37 -10.06
N GLY A 37 -6.68 4.78 -9.63
CA GLY A 37 -6.40 5.42 -8.33
C GLY A 37 -6.52 4.59 -7.03
N TYR A 38 -6.56 5.31 -5.90
CA TYR A 38 -6.69 4.81 -4.52
C TYR A 38 -7.82 3.77 -4.32
N LEU A 39 -8.84 3.79 -5.19
CA LEU A 39 -9.92 2.82 -5.19
C LEU A 39 -9.40 1.39 -5.42
N ARG A 40 -8.41 1.21 -6.30
CA ARG A 40 -7.76 -0.10 -6.56
C ARG A 40 -7.03 -0.59 -5.31
N TRP A 41 -6.30 0.31 -4.64
CA TRP A 41 -5.58 0.03 -3.39
C TRP A 41 -6.53 -0.40 -2.28
N PHE A 42 -7.64 0.35 -2.10
CA PHE A 42 -8.67 0.02 -1.12
C PHE A 42 -9.35 -1.31 -1.42
N LEU A 43 -9.76 -1.55 -2.68
CA LEU A 43 -10.42 -2.79 -3.09
C LEU A 43 -9.50 -4.02 -2.93
N ILE A 44 -8.22 -3.93 -3.29
CA ILE A 44 -7.27 -5.04 -3.09
C ILE A 44 -7.17 -5.39 -1.60
N LEU A 45 -6.98 -4.39 -0.73
CA LEU A 45 -6.92 -4.61 0.72
C LEU A 45 -8.25 -5.16 1.29
N LEU A 46 -9.38 -4.64 0.81
CA LEU A 46 -10.71 -5.10 1.18
C LEU A 46 -10.90 -6.58 0.81
N PHE A 47 -10.58 -6.98 -0.42
CA PHE A 47 -10.71 -8.37 -0.88
C PHE A 47 -9.73 -9.31 -0.15
N MET A 48 -8.54 -8.82 0.19
CA MET A 48 -7.54 -9.56 0.95
C MET A 48 -7.98 -9.81 2.40
N MET A 49 -8.55 -8.79 3.06
CA MET A 49 -9.17 -8.90 4.38
C MET A 49 -10.40 -9.81 4.37
N LEU A 50 -11.31 -9.66 3.40
CA LEU A 50 -12.53 -10.46 3.38
C LEU A 50 -12.25 -11.93 3.04
N LYS A 51 -11.34 -12.25 2.09
CA LYS A 51 -11.00 -13.66 1.81
C LYS A 51 -10.31 -14.32 3.00
N ALA A 52 -9.38 -13.62 3.67
CA ALA A 52 -8.74 -14.12 4.89
C ALA A 52 -9.73 -14.26 6.05
N GLY A 53 -10.58 -13.24 6.26
CA GLY A 53 -11.62 -13.24 7.29
C GLY A 53 -12.68 -14.32 7.07
N PHE A 54 -13.02 -14.63 5.82
CA PHE A 54 -13.96 -15.70 5.51
C PHE A 54 -13.39 -17.09 5.83
N ILE A 55 -12.12 -17.33 5.48
CA ILE A 55 -11.40 -18.55 5.86
C ILE A 55 -11.35 -18.65 7.39
N VAL A 56 -11.00 -17.57 8.08
CA VAL A 56 -10.94 -17.54 9.55
C VAL A 56 -12.32 -17.79 10.16
N ALA A 57 -13.39 -17.11 9.72
CA ALA A 57 -14.73 -17.27 10.28
C ALA A 57 -15.26 -18.70 10.15
N ILE A 58 -14.99 -19.36 9.02
CA ILE A 58 -15.42 -20.75 8.79
C ILE A 58 -14.61 -21.76 9.61
N PHE A 59 -13.30 -21.59 9.66
CA PHE A 59 -12.46 -22.47 10.48
C PHE A 59 -12.62 -22.19 11.99
N MET A 60 -12.96 -20.95 12.37
CA MET A 60 -13.22 -20.54 13.75
C MET A 60 -14.59 -20.95 14.28
N HIS A 61 -15.66 -20.88 13.48
CA HIS A 61 -17.01 -21.16 13.98
C HIS A 61 -17.17 -22.62 14.45
N LEU A 62 -16.24 -23.52 14.10
CA LEU A 62 -16.29 -24.94 14.42
C LEU A 62 -15.70 -25.35 15.79
N MET A 63 -15.10 -24.47 16.62
CA MET A 63 -14.74 -24.93 17.98
C MET A 63 -14.30 -23.82 18.93
N TRP A 64 -14.95 -23.87 20.08
CA TRP A 64 -14.78 -22.96 21.19
C TRP A 64 -13.56 -23.30 22.08
N GLU A 65 -12.86 -24.42 21.87
CA GLU A 65 -11.65 -24.79 22.64
C GLU A 65 -10.32 -24.23 22.10
N ARG A 66 -10.28 -23.62 20.89
CA ARG A 66 -9.05 -23.35 20.11
C ARG A 66 -8.72 -21.89 19.83
N TYR A 67 -9.37 -20.94 20.49
CA TYR A 67 -9.11 -19.49 20.34
C TYR A 67 -7.62 -19.11 20.43
N ALA A 68 -6.82 -19.79 21.26
CA ALA A 68 -5.37 -19.54 21.38
C ALA A 68 -4.57 -19.80 20.08
N LEU A 69 -4.93 -20.83 19.30
CA LEU A 69 -4.28 -21.11 18.02
C LEU A 69 -4.63 -20.07 16.95
N ILE A 70 -5.84 -19.52 17.01
CA ILE A 70 -6.21 -18.43 16.12
C ILE A 70 -5.48 -17.15 16.49
N TYR A 71 -5.41 -16.79 17.79
CA TYR A 71 -4.58 -15.65 18.20
C TYR A 71 -3.13 -15.85 17.80
N ALA A 72 -2.55 -17.04 17.92
CA ALA A 72 -1.19 -17.31 17.44
C ALA A 72 -1.01 -17.11 15.92
N LEU A 73 -2.07 -17.28 15.11
CA LEU A 73 -2.03 -17.07 13.65
C LEU A 73 -2.38 -15.64 13.23
N LEU A 74 -3.26 -14.95 13.96
CA LEU A 74 -3.73 -13.58 13.68
C LEU A 74 -2.84 -12.50 14.32
N LEU A 75 -2.22 -12.81 15.45
CA LEU A 75 -1.33 -11.88 16.14
C LEU A 75 -0.10 -11.50 15.30
N PRO A 76 0.58 -12.44 14.58
CA PRO A 76 1.71 -12.07 13.70
C PRO A 76 1.34 -11.07 12.58
N PRO A 77 0.28 -11.28 11.78
CA PRO A 77 -0.10 -10.31 10.76
C PRO A 77 -0.59 -8.99 11.36
N ILE A 78 -1.29 -8.99 12.50
CA ILE A 78 -1.69 -7.75 13.18
C ILE A 78 -0.46 -6.97 13.69
N ALA A 79 0.50 -7.64 14.31
CA ALA A 79 1.74 -7.01 14.78
C ALA A 79 2.53 -6.39 13.60
N LEU A 80 2.58 -7.08 12.46
CA LEU A 80 3.19 -6.54 11.24
C LEU A 80 2.43 -5.33 10.71
N LEU A 81 1.09 -5.35 10.70
CA LEU A 81 0.29 -4.19 10.28
C LEU A 81 0.53 -2.97 11.17
N VAL A 82 0.60 -3.18 12.50
CA VAL A 82 0.91 -2.10 13.45
C VAL A 82 2.32 -1.55 13.22
N LEU A 83 3.31 -2.42 13.00
CA LEU A 83 4.70 -2.02 12.73
C LEU A 83 4.82 -1.23 11.42
N VAL A 84 4.16 -1.67 10.35
CA VAL A 84 4.11 -0.95 9.08
C VAL A 84 3.40 0.39 9.22
N ALA A 85 2.28 0.45 9.95
CA ALA A 85 1.54 1.69 10.18
C ALA A 85 2.38 2.71 10.97
N MET A 86 3.11 2.27 12.00
CA MET A 86 4.02 3.12 12.76
C MET A 86 5.17 3.64 11.89
N MET A 87 5.80 2.77 11.10
CA MET A 87 6.88 3.16 10.16
C MET A 87 6.39 4.14 9.09
N ALA A 88 5.19 3.95 8.56
CA ALA A 88 4.58 4.88 7.61
C ALA A 88 4.41 6.28 8.22
N TRP A 89 3.95 6.35 9.47
CA TRP A 89 3.80 7.62 10.19
C TRP A 89 5.14 8.33 10.41
N GLU A 90 6.20 7.60 10.80
CA GLU A 90 7.54 8.18 10.95
C GLU A 90 8.14 8.68 9.63
N SER A 91 7.79 8.05 8.51
CA SER A 91 8.23 8.47 7.18
C SER A 91 7.73 9.88 6.82
N ASP A 92 6.52 10.26 7.22
CA ASP A 92 5.99 11.60 6.98
C ASP A 92 6.76 12.67 7.79
N TYR A 93 7.15 12.36 9.04
CA TYR A 93 7.96 13.28 9.86
C TYR A 93 9.37 13.49 9.30
N THR A 94 10.00 12.44 8.77
CA THR A 94 11.32 12.57 8.12
C THR A 94 11.23 13.34 6.81
N TRP A 95 10.17 13.16 6.03
CA TRP A 95 9.92 13.96 4.84
C TRP A 95 9.71 15.45 5.16
N LEU A 96 8.87 15.76 6.14
CA LEU A 96 8.57 17.13 6.55
C LEU A 96 9.80 17.85 7.13
N THR A 97 10.57 17.17 7.98
CA THR A 97 11.81 17.74 8.53
C THR A 97 12.86 17.97 7.44
N ARG A 98 12.98 17.09 6.44
CA ARG A 98 13.84 17.33 5.27
C ARG A 98 13.48 18.62 4.55
N ILE A 99 12.20 18.89 4.35
CA ILE A 99 11.74 20.13 3.69
C ILE A 99 11.99 21.35 4.57
N VAL A 100 11.69 21.26 5.87
CA VAL A 100 11.86 22.38 6.80
C VAL A 100 13.33 22.77 7.00
N PHE A 101 14.25 21.80 7.03
CA PHE A 101 15.67 22.06 7.30
C PHE A 101 16.56 22.09 6.05
N PHE A 102 16.20 21.39 4.98
CA PHE A 102 17.01 21.24 3.75
C PHE A 102 16.23 21.54 2.45
N GLY A 103 14.94 21.88 2.51
CA GLY A 103 14.11 22.14 1.32
C GLY A 103 14.39 23.48 0.63
N ALA A 104 15.24 24.32 1.21
CA ALA A 104 15.81 25.47 0.56
C ALA A 104 17.22 25.11 0.09
N GLU A 105 17.32 24.56 -1.12
CA GLU A 105 18.58 24.64 -1.85
C GLU A 105 18.60 25.98 -2.58
N PRO A 106 19.40 26.98 -2.14
CA PRO A 106 19.87 28.01 -3.04
C PRO A 106 21.01 27.39 -3.84
N TYR A 107 20.73 26.38 -4.68
CA TYR A 107 21.68 26.05 -5.72
C TYR A 107 21.47 27.10 -6.81
N PRO A 108 22.41 28.03 -7.04
CA PRO A 108 22.36 28.83 -8.23
C PRO A 108 22.46 27.84 -9.39
N ASP A 109 21.43 27.78 -10.21
CA ASP A 109 21.44 27.03 -11.45
C ASP A 109 22.79 27.25 -12.14
N PRO A 110 23.45 26.21 -12.69
CA PRO A 110 24.67 26.43 -13.44
C PRO A 110 24.30 27.36 -14.58
N CYS A 111 24.88 28.57 -14.60
CA CYS A 111 24.52 29.57 -15.61
C CYS A 111 24.62 28.93 -16.99
N PRO A 112 23.61 29.13 -17.87
CA PRO A 112 23.65 28.56 -19.20
C PRO A 112 24.92 29.02 -19.93
N PRO A 113 25.46 28.20 -20.85
CA PRO A 113 26.63 28.59 -21.63
C PRO A 113 26.40 29.95 -22.29
N VAL A 114 27.41 30.83 -22.20
CA VAL A 114 27.39 32.22 -22.69
C VAL A 114 27.18 32.23 -24.21
N THR A 115 25.93 32.19 -24.63
CA THR A 115 25.52 32.14 -26.04
C THR A 115 24.69 33.36 -26.42
N HIS A 116 23.92 33.88 -25.45
CA HIS A 116 23.19 35.14 -25.50
C HIS A 116 23.33 35.76 -24.11
N GLY A 117 23.67 37.05 -24.01
CA GLY A 117 24.10 37.75 -22.79
C GLY A 117 23.55 37.21 -21.45
N LEU A 118 24.43 37.12 -20.45
CA LEU A 118 24.09 36.57 -19.13
C LEU A 118 22.92 37.35 -18.50
N PRO A 119 21.93 36.67 -17.89
CA PRO A 119 20.91 37.34 -17.12
C PRO A 119 21.53 38.08 -15.92
N GLU A 120 20.98 39.25 -15.57
CA GLU A 120 21.50 40.07 -14.47
C GLU A 120 21.51 39.27 -13.16
N GLY A 121 22.70 39.03 -12.62
CA GLY A 121 22.93 38.21 -11.42
C GLY A 121 23.76 36.94 -11.64
N CYS A 122 24.03 36.54 -12.89
CA CYS A 122 24.96 35.44 -13.21
C CYS A 122 26.36 36.00 -13.50
N GLU A 123 27.25 35.98 -12.50
CA GLU A 123 28.66 36.31 -12.71
C GLU A 123 29.42 35.04 -13.16
N PRO A 124 30.18 35.07 -14.26
CA PRO A 124 30.89 33.89 -14.74
C PRO A 124 31.98 33.47 -13.74
N PRO A 125 32.32 32.17 -13.66
CA PRO A 125 33.40 31.69 -12.80
C PRO A 125 34.72 32.43 -13.12
N PRO A 126 35.53 32.76 -12.10
CA PRO A 126 36.75 33.55 -12.28
C PRO A 126 37.70 32.85 -13.24
N GLY A 127 38.02 33.52 -14.36
CA GLY A 127 38.91 32.99 -15.41
C GLY A 127 38.26 32.79 -16.78
N LEU A 128 36.94 32.94 -16.90
CA LEU A 128 36.25 32.95 -18.20
C LEU A 128 36.06 34.40 -18.69
N THR A 129 36.99 34.91 -19.49
CA THR A 129 36.78 36.20 -20.18
C THR A 129 35.72 36.00 -21.28
N PRO A 130 34.67 36.82 -21.37
CA PRO A 130 33.72 36.74 -22.48
C PRO A 130 34.46 37.02 -23.80
N PRO A 131 34.17 36.28 -24.90
CA PRO A 131 34.68 36.65 -26.19
C PRO A 131 34.16 38.03 -26.55
N ALA A 132 35.06 38.96 -26.88
CA ALA A 132 34.71 40.30 -27.31
C ALA A 132 33.75 40.19 -28.50
N THR A 133 32.49 40.58 -28.29
CA THR A 133 31.49 40.72 -29.34
C THR A 133 31.97 41.84 -30.27
N SER A 134 32.55 41.46 -31.42
CA SER A 134 32.79 42.35 -32.54
C SER A 134 31.44 42.75 -33.15
N HIS A 135 31.22 44.08 -33.23
CA HIS A 135 30.10 44.70 -33.95
C HIS A 135 30.07 44.34 -35.44
#